data_AF-A0A2C9VJE4-F1
#
_entry.id   AF-A0A2C9VJE4-F1
#
_cell.length_a   1.000
_cell.length_b   1.000
_cell.length_c   1.000
_cell.angle_alpha   90.00
_cell.angle_beta   90.00
_cell.angle_gamma   90.00
#
_symmetry.space_group_name_H-M   'P 1'
#
loop_
_entity.id
_entity.type
_entity.pdbx_description
1 polymer ?
#
loop_
_entity_poly.entity_id
_entity_poly.type
_entity_poly.pdbx_seq_one_letter_code
_entity_poly.pdbx_strand_id
1 'polypeptide(L)'
;MFKAMAQCLKELIFLFFLAIFSKAAEGLKPYSRATVAPDAVNNNYCLSWRLAAEANNLRGWRTVPAQCMHYIEAYMMGGQYERDLDFITEQILSYVSEVVLSGDGMDAWILDVDDTCISNIFYYKKKRYGCEPYDPAGFKAWALKGRCPAIPAVLGLFQVLIESGFKVFLVTGRDQETLAQSTISNLHNQGFIGYDRLILRYINISPSNYFC
;
A
#
# COMPACT_ATOMS: atom_id res chain seq x y z
N MET A 1 -72.49 -6.72 -15.16
CA MET A 1 -72.21 -7.19 -13.79
C MET A 1 -70.89 -7.95 -13.65
N PHE A 2 -70.62 -9.00 -14.44
CA PHE A 2 -69.40 -9.83 -14.29
C PHE A 2 -68.06 -9.10 -14.48
N LYS A 3 -67.96 -8.14 -15.42
CA LYS A 3 -66.73 -7.34 -15.62
C LYS A 3 -66.37 -6.44 -14.43
N ALA A 4 -67.37 -5.87 -13.75
CA ALA A 4 -67.14 -5.00 -12.59
C ALA A 4 -66.65 -5.78 -11.36
N MET A 5 -67.18 -7.00 -11.15
CA MET A 5 -66.71 -7.88 -10.07
C MET A 5 -65.28 -8.38 -10.31
N ALA A 6 -64.92 -8.69 -11.56
CA ALA A 6 -63.56 -9.11 -11.90
C ALA A 6 -62.52 -7.98 -11.69
N GLN A 7 -62.93 -6.73 -11.94
CA GLN A 7 -62.08 -5.56 -11.69
C GLN A 7 -61.89 -5.32 -10.20
N CYS A 8 -62.96 -5.38 -9.41
CA CYS A 8 -62.90 -5.25 -7.95
C CYS A 8 -62.03 -6.34 -7.31
N LEU A 9 -62.12 -7.58 -7.80
CA LEU A 9 -61.28 -8.69 -7.34
C LEU A 9 -59.79 -8.47 -7.67
N LYS A 10 -59.46 -7.91 -8.84
CA LYS A 10 -58.08 -7.57 -9.21
C LYS A 10 -57.49 -6.48 -8.32
N GLU A 11 -58.26 -5.43 -8.02
CA GLU A 11 -57.83 -4.35 -7.12
C GLU A 11 -57.59 -4.87 -5.70
N LEU A 12 -58.48 -5.74 -5.20
CA LEU A 12 -58.31 -6.38 -3.88
C LEU A 12 -57.08 -7.29 -3.83
N ILE A 13 -56.83 -8.07 -4.88
CA ILE A 13 -55.63 -8.90 -4.98
C ILE A 13 -54.37 -8.02 -5.02
N PHE A 14 -54.39 -6.93 -5.78
CA PHE A 14 -53.25 -6.00 -5.88
C PHE A 14 -52.95 -5.31 -4.54
N LEU A 15 -53.99 -4.85 -3.82
CA LEU A 15 -53.85 -4.27 -2.49
C LEU A 15 -53.35 -5.31 -1.46
N PHE A 16 -53.80 -6.56 -1.57
CA PHE A 16 -53.34 -7.66 -0.72
C PHE A 16 -51.85 -7.97 -0.96
N PHE A 17 -51.40 -7.98 -2.23
CA PHE A 17 -49.98 -8.13 -2.56
C PHE A 17 -49.14 -6.94 -2.03
N LEU A 18 -49.60 -5.69 -2.18
CA LEU A 18 -48.93 -4.51 -1.62
C LEU A 18 -48.79 -4.59 -0.08
N ALA A 19 -49.80 -5.08 0.62
CA ALA A 19 -49.76 -5.26 2.07
C ALA A 19 -48.77 -6.37 2.51
N ILE A 20 -48.62 -7.44 1.71
CA ILE A 20 -47.63 -8.50 1.96
C ILE A 20 -46.19 -7.99 1.74
N PHE A 21 -45.94 -7.17 0.71
CA PHE A 21 -44.61 -6.61 0.45
C PHE A 21 -44.22 -5.45 1.38
N SER A 22 -45.17 -4.87 2.12
CA SER A 22 -44.91 -3.75 3.04
C SER A 22 -44.47 -4.20 4.45
N LYS A 23 -44.40 -5.51 4.73
CA LYS A 23 -44.00 -6.06 6.04
C LYS A 23 -42.62 -6.75 6.02
N ALA A 24 -41.64 -6.11 5.41
CA ALA A 24 -40.22 -6.39 5.63
C ALA A 24 -39.49 -5.10 6.04
N ALA A 25 -40.01 -4.44 7.08
CA ALA A 25 -39.30 -3.41 7.83
C ALA A 25 -39.41 -3.76 9.32
N GLU A 26 -39.02 -4.99 9.67
CA GLU A 26 -38.80 -5.36 11.06
C GLU A 26 -37.49 -4.71 11.52
N GLY A 27 -37.64 -3.68 12.35
CA GLY A 27 -36.68 -3.18 13.34
C GLY A 27 -35.20 -3.23 12.96
N LEU A 28 -34.64 -2.07 12.65
CA LEU A 28 -33.21 -1.83 12.83
C LEU A 28 -32.89 -2.06 14.33
N LYS A 29 -32.52 -3.30 14.69
CA LYS A 29 -31.90 -3.58 15.99
C LYS A 29 -30.65 -2.70 16.03
N PRO A 30 -30.44 -1.88 17.08
CA PRO A 30 -29.16 -1.22 17.25
C PRO A 30 -28.10 -2.32 17.24
N TYR A 31 -27.12 -2.17 16.34
CA TYR A 31 -26.00 -3.09 16.19
C TYR A 31 -25.40 -3.32 17.57
N SER A 32 -25.69 -4.47 18.15
CA SER A 32 -25.19 -4.84 19.46
C SER A 32 -23.73 -5.19 19.23
N ARG A 33 -22.84 -4.23 19.48
CA ARG A 33 -21.41 -4.45 19.43
C ARG A 33 -21.12 -5.53 20.47
N ALA A 34 -20.85 -6.75 20.00
CA ALA A 34 -20.42 -7.83 20.88
C ALA A 34 -19.29 -7.31 21.76
N THR A 35 -19.28 -7.66 23.04
CA THR A 35 -18.15 -7.38 23.94
C THR A 35 -16.94 -8.14 23.42
N VAL A 36 -16.17 -7.47 22.57
CA VAL A 36 -14.92 -7.97 22.01
C VAL A 36 -13.87 -7.93 23.12
N ALA A 37 -13.13 -9.02 23.28
CA ALA A 37 -12.03 -9.08 24.25
C ALA A 37 -11.02 -7.93 24.01
N PRO A 38 -10.37 -7.39 25.05
CA PRO A 38 -9.46 -6.24 24.93
C PRO A 38 -8.40 -6.39 23.83
N ASP A 39 -7.85 -7.60 23.66
CA ASP A 39 -6.85 -7.91 22.62
C ASP A 39 -7.43 -7.79 21.21
N ALA A 40 -8.70 -8.15 21.03
CA ALA A 40 -9.40 -8.00 19.75
C ALA A 40 -9.91 -6.57 19.51
N VAL A 41 -10.16 -5.77 20.57
CA VAL A 41 -10.46 -4.33 20.45
C VAL A 41 -9.22 -3.57 19.98
N ASN A 42 -8.04 -3.86 20.56
CA ASN A 42 -6.78 -3.27 20.14
C ASN A 42 -6.44 -3.63 18.68
N ASN A 43 -6.69 -4.89 18.28
CA ASN A 43 -6.51 -5.34 16.90
C ASN A 43 -7.41 -4.57 15.91
N ASN A 44 -8.69 -4.33 16.27
CA ASN A 44 -9.63 -3.58 15.43
C ASN A 44 -9.23 -2.11 15.22
N TYR A 45 -8.70 -1.46 16.27
CA TYR A 45 -8.17 -0.09 16.12
C TYR A 45 -6.98 -0.07 15.17
N CYS A 46 -6.04 -0.99 15.33
CA CYS A 46 -4.80 -1.01 14.54
C CYS A 46 -5.03 -1.34 13.07
N LEU A 47 -6.00 -2.22 12.79
CA LEU A 47 -6.50 -2.44 11.43
C LEU A 47 -7.07 -1.16 10.82
N SER A 48 -7.94 -0.46 11.56
CA SER A 48 -8.54 0.80 11.09
C SER A 48 -7.49 1.89 10.90
N TRP A 49 -6.50 1.96 11.80
CA TRP A 49 -5.37 2.89 11.72
C TRP A 49 -4.53 2.63 10.46
N ARG A 50 -4.16 1.37 10.18
CA ARG A 50 -3.42 1.00 8.96
C ARG A 50 -4.22 1.41 7.73
N LEU A 51 -5.49 1.05 7.65
CA LEU A 51 -6.34 1.42 6.51
C LEU A 51 -6.40 2.94 6.32
N ALA A 52 -6.53 3.71 7.40
CA ALA A 52 -6.55 5.17 7.34
C ALA A 52 -5.20 5.76 6.90
N ALA A 53 -4.07 5.13 7.28
CA ALA A 53 -2.74 5.52 6.82
C ALA A 53 -2.55 5.23 5.33
N GLU A 54 -2.87 4.01 4.86
CA GLU A 54 -2.75 3.59 3.45
C GLU A 54 -3.66 4.42 2.54
N ALA A 55 -4.88 4.74 3.00
CA ALA A 55 -5.83 5.57 2.25
C ALA A 55 -5.54 7.09 2.36
N ASN A 56 -4.42 7.48 3.00
CA ASN A 56 -4.02 8.88 3.21
C ASN A 56 -5.08 9.75 3.94
N ASN A 57 -5.94 9.12 4.74
CA ASN A 57 -6.92 9.77 5.63
C ASN A 57 -6.27 10.25 6.93
N LEU A 58 -5.20 9.58 7.36
CA LEU A 58 -4.36 9.99 8.48
C LEU A 58 -3.02 10.54 7.96
N ARG A 59 -2.82 11.86 8.05
CA ARG A 59 -1.61 12.54 7.55
C ARG A 59 -0.68 12.98 8.67
N GLY A 60 0.62 13.05 8.38
CA GLY A 60 1.61 13.64 9.29
C GLY A 60 1.87 12.84 10.57
N TRP A 61 1.48 11.57 10.62
CA TRP A 61 1.85 10.67 11.72
C TRP A 61 3.38 10.45 11.69
N ARG A 62 4.00 10.44 12.87
CA ARG A 62 5.47 10.35 13.01
C ARG A 62 5.97 8.95 13.38
N THR A 63 5.12 8.19 14.06
CA THR A 63 5.38 6.82 14.49
C THR A 63 4.08 6.02 14.45
N VAL A 64 4.22 4.70 14.32
CA VAL A 64 3.12 3.77 14.55
C VAL A 64 2.67 3.89 16.01
N PRO A 65 1.37 3.95 16.31
CA PRO A 65 0.88 3.92 17.69
C PRO A 65 1.46 2.73 18.46
N ALA A 66 1.99 2.94 19.66
CA ALA A 66 2.67 1.89 20.42
C ALA A 66 1.80 0.64 20.66
N GLN A 67 0.48 0.83 20.82
CA GLN A 67 -0.49 -0.27 20.96
C GLN A 67 -0.65 -1.14 19.70
N CYS A 68 -0.18 -0.66 18.55
CA CYS A 68 -0.26 -1.36 17.26
C CYS A 68 1.00 -2.11 16.87
N MET A 69 2.02 -2.13 17.73
CA MET A 69 3.31 -2.77 17.43
C MET A 69 3.14 -4.24 16.99
N HIS A 70 2.45 -5.06 17.80
CA HIS A 70 2.23 -6.47 17.47
C HIS A 70 1.32 -6.68 16.27
N TYR A 71 0.37 -5.77 16.04
CA TYR A 71 -0.46 -5.80 14.83
C TYR A 71 0.39 -5.58 13.57
N ILE A 72 1.26 -4.56 13.57
CA ILE A 72 2.13 -4.28 12.42
C ILE A 72 3.15 -5.40 12.23
N GLU A 73 3.73 -5.94 13.30
CA GLU A 73 4.58 -7.14 13.22
C GLU A 73 3.85 -8.30 12.54
N ALA A 74 2.64 -8.63 13.00
CA ALA A 74 1.85 -9.71 12.43
C ALA A 74 1.47 -9.44 10.96
N TYR A 75 1.17 -8.19 10.61
CA TYR A 75 0.89 -7.80 9.23
C TYR A 75 2.12 -7.97 8.31
N MET A 76 3.26 -7.43 8.73
CA MET A 76 4.51 -7.42 7.93
C MET A 76 5.20 -8.78 7.86
N MET A 77 5.03 -9.65 8.86
CA MET A 77 5.73 -10.93 8.94
C MET A 77 4.79 -12.14 8.78
N GLY A 78 3.47 -11.94 8.83
CA GLY A 78 2.45 -12.99 8.83
C GLY A 78 1.83 -13.28 7.46
N GLY A 79 2.40 -12.78 6.38
CA GLY A 79 1.98 -13.08 5.02
C GLY A 79 0.90 -12.15 4.45
N GLN A 80 0.28 -11.28 5.26
CA GLN A 80 -0.76 -10.38 4.74
C GLN A 80 -0.15 -9.25 3.90
N TYR A 81 0.98 -8.70 4.32
CA TYR A 81 1.72 -7.72 3.53
C TYR A 81 2.10 -8.26 2.14
N GLU A 82 2.59 -9.50 2.08
CA GLU A 82 2.93 -10.17 0.82
C GLU A 82 1.70 -10.38 -0.06
N ARG A 83 0.56 -10.82 0.50
CA ARG A 83 -0.69 -10.95 -0.26
C ARG A 83 -1.19 -9.60 -0.80
N ASP A 84 -1.08 -8.54 -0.02
CA ASP A 84 -1.48 -7.19 -0.45
C ASP A 84 -0.57 -6.72 -1.61
N LEU A 85 0.74 -7.04 -1.56
CA LEU A 85 1.70 -6.76 -2.63
C LEU A 85 1.45 -7.58 -3.91
N ASP A 86 1.23 -8.89 -3.78
CA ASP A 86 0.92 -9.78 -4.89
C ASP A 86 -0.33 -9.27 -5.62
N PHE A 87 -1.40 -8.98 -4.86
CA PHE A 87 -2.65 -8.46 -5.41
C PHE A 87 -2.45 -7.16 -6.20
N ILE A 88 -1.75 -6.16 -5.63
CA ILE A 88 -1.58 -4.88 -6.34
C ILE A 88 -0.68 -5.01 -7.56
N THR A 89 0.36 -5.84 -7.50
CA THR A 89 1.24 -6.08 -8.66
C THR A 89 0.53 -6.83 -9.78
N GLU A 90 -0.37 -7.77 -9.47
CA GLU A 90 -1.25 -8.39 -10.47
C GLU A 90 -2.15 -7.36 -11.18
N GLN A 91 -2.72 -6.40 -10.44
CA GLN A 91 -3.52 -5.33 -11.06
C GLN A 91 -2.66 -4.44 -11.96
N ILE A 92 -1.43 -4.12 -11.54
CA ILE A 92 -0.49 -3.35 -12.35
C ILE A 92 -0.13 -4.11 -13.63
N LEU A 93 0.16 -5.41 -13.53
CA LEU A 93 0.49 -6.24 -14.69
C LEU A 93 -0.67 -6.35 -15.68
N SER A 94 -1.91 -6.44 -15.18
CA SER A 94 -3.11 -6.38 -16.02
C SER A 94 -3.15 -5.05 -16.80
N TYR A 95 -2.94 -3.92 -16.12
CA TYR A 95 -2.89 -2.62 -16.78
C TYR A 95 -1.75 -2.54 -17.80
N VAL A 96 -0.54 -2.98 -17.44
CA VAL A 96 0.63 -3.00 -18.34
C VAL A 96 0.33 -3.77 -19.62
N SER A 97 -0.40 -4.88 -19.55
CA SER A 97 -0.76 -5.69 -20.73
C SER A 97 -1.68 -4.98 -21.72
N GLU A 98 -2.39 -3.93 -21.30
CA GLU A 98 -3.29 -3.13 -22.12
C GLU A 98 -2.59 -1.91 -22.75
N VAL A 99 -1.38 -1.57 -22.29
CA VAL A 99 -0.63 -0.42 -22.79
C VAL A 99 0.04 -0.76 -24.12
N VAL A 100 -0.30 -0.01 -25.17
CA VAL A 100 0.40 -0.05 -26.46
C VAL A 100 1.51 1.00 -26.44
N LEU A 101 2.77 0.55 -26.45
CA LEU A 101 3.92 1.44 -26.52
C LEU A 101 3.97 2.18 -27.86
N SER A 102 4.44 3.41 -27.85
CA SER A 102 4.54 4.28 -29.03
C SER A 102 5.61 3.82 -30.03
N GLY A 103 6.58 3.03 -29.56
CA GLY A 103 7.75 2.58 -30.32
C GLY A 103 8.86 3.62 -30.48
N ASP A 104 8.73 4.81 -29.88
CA ASP A 104 9.77 5.85 -29.90
C ASP A 104 10.85 5.68 -28.81
N GLY A 105 10.65 4.70 -27.92
CA GLY A 105 11.57 4.41 -26.81
C GLY A 105 11.45 5.36 -25.62
N MET A 106 10.37 6.14 -25.53
CA MET A 106 10.14 7.16 -24.50
C MET A 106 9.09 6.76 -23.45
N ASP A 107 8.39 5.64 -23.63
CA ASP A 107 7.43 5.13 -22.65
C ASP A 107 8.15 4.69 -21.37
N ALA A 108 7.89 5.38 -20.27
CA ALA A 108 8.64 5.24 -19.03
C ALA A 108 7.77 4.72 -17.88
N TRP A 109 8.38 3.93 -17.00
CA TRP A 109 7.80 3.54 -15.72
C TRP A 109 8.70 4.02 -14.58
N ILE A 110 8.12 4.60 -13.54
CA ILE A 110 8.88 5.12 -12.40
C ILE A 110 8.59 4.26 -11.17
N LEU A 111 9.64 3.80 -10.50
CA LEU A 111 9.54 3.11 -9.22
C LEU A 111 10.32 3.86 -8.14
N ASP A 112 9.75 3.93 -6.95
CA ASP A 112 10.53 4.24 -5.75
C ASP A 112 11.43 3.05 -5.37
N VAL A 113 12.42 3.27 -4.50
CA VAL A 113 13.39 2.26 -4.08
C VAL A 113 13.07 1.69 -2.70
N ASP A 114 13.01 2.53 -1.67
CA ASP A 114 12.88 2.10 -0.28
C ASP A 114 11.45 1.65 0.04
N ASP A 115 11.29 0.43 0.54
CA ASP A 115 10.00 -0.22 0.78
C ASP A 115 9.07 -0.28 -0.46
N THR A 116 9.66 -0.15 -1.66
CA THR A 116 9.04 -0.42 -2.97
C THR A 116 9.83 -1.50 -3.72
N CYS A 117 11.09 -1.21 -4.11
CA CYS A 117 11.96 -2.22 -4.73
C CYS A 117 12.65 -3.11 -3.68
N ILE A 118 13.18 -2.49 -2.62
CA ILE A 118 13.93 -3.17 -1.57
C ILE A 118 13.35 -2.85 -0.19
N SER A 119 13.24 -3.85 0.68
CA SER A 119 12.60 -3.70 1.98
C SER A 119 13.57 -3.25 3.07
N ASN A 120 13.12 -2.30 3.90
CA ASN A 120 13.79 -1.87 5.12
C ASN A 120 13.29 -2.60 6.38
N ILE A 121 12.50 -3.67 6.23
CA ILE A 121 11.86 -4.37 7.36
C ILE A 121 12.85 -4.78 8.46
N PHE A 122 14.08 -5.19 8.11
CA PHE A 122 15.09 -5.55 9.10
C PHE A 122 15.64 -4.36 9.92
N TYR A 123 15.63 -3.16 9.34
CA TYR A 123 15.89 -1.93 10.10
C TYR A 123 14.72 -1.66 11.05
N TYR A 124 13.48 -1.67 10.52
CA TYR A 124 12.30 -1.34 11.31
C TYR A 124 11.96 -2.36 12.39
N LYS A 125 12.33 -3.65 12.24
CA LYS A 125 12.24 -4.65 13.31
C LYS A 125 12.98 -4.22 14.58
N LYS A 126 14.14 -3.55 14.42
CA LYS A 126 14.92 -3.00 15.55
C LYS A 126 14.36 -1.68 16.08
N LYS A 127 13.47 -1.04 15.33
CA LYS A 127 12.73 0.19 15.69
C LYS A 127 11.28 -0.11 16.02
N ARG A 128 11.00 -1.33 16.52
CA ARG A 128 9.66 -1.80 16.92
C ARG A 128 8.61 -1.57 15.83
N TYR A 129 8.95 -1.92 14.59
CA TYR A 129 8.12 -1.77 13.40
C TYR A 129 7.58 -0.34 13.19
N GLY A 130 8.38 0.67 13.53
CA GLY A 130 8.04 2.08 13.35
C GLY A 130 7.36 2.74 14.56
N CYS A 131 7.25 2.05 15.70
CA CYS A 131 6.80 2.67 16.95
C CYS A 131 7.85 3.61 17.56
N GLU A 132 9.13 3.45 17.20
CA GLU A 132 10.19 4.38 17.59
C GLU A 132 10.37 5.51 16.56
N PRO A 133 10.76 6.73 16.99
CA PRO A 133 11.04 7.82 16.07
C PRO A 133 12.10 7.45 15.02
N TYR A 134 11.93 7.97 13.81
CA TYR A 134 12.91 7.82 12.75
C TYR A 134 14.26 8.42 13.16
N ASP A 135 15.32 7.64 12.93
CA ASP A 135 16.70 7.98 13.25
C ASP A 135 17.49 8.08 11.93
N PRO A 136 17.66 9.29 11.38
CA PRO A 136 18.30 9.49 10.08
C PRO A 136 19.73 8.96 10.02
N ALA A 137 20.51 9.15 11.09
CA ALA A 137 21.90 8.69 11.16
C ALA A 137 21.96 7.16 11.22
N GLY A 138 21.10 6.55 12.06
CA GLY A 138 20.98 5.11 12.16
C GLY A 138 20.49 4.46 10.85
N PHE A 139 19.53 5.08 10.16
CA PHE A 139 19.06 4.59 8.86
C PHE A 139 20.16 4.71 7.80
N LYS A 140 20.87 5.83 7.74
CA LYS A 140 22.01 6.01 6.84
C LYS A 140 23.08 4.94 7.07
N ALA A 141 23.45 4.67 8.32
CA ALA A 141 24.39 3.61 8.67
C ALA A 141 23.88 2.20 8.32
N TRP A 142 22.55 1.99 8.34
CA TRP A 142 21.93 0.76 7.86
C TRP A 142 22.00 0.64 6.34
N ALA A 143 21.56 1.66 5.60
CA ALA A 143 21.52 1.70 4.14
C ALA A 143 22.91 1.52 3.53
N LEU A 144 23.95 2.09 4.14
CA LEU A 144 25.35 1.92 3.74
C LEU A 144 25.81 0.45 3.70
N LYS A 145 25.16 -0.45 4.45
CA LYS A 145 25.50 -1.88 4.43
C LYS A 145 25.09 -2.55 3.11
N GLY A 146 24.13 -1.99 2.38
CA GLY A 146 23.67 -2.52 1.08
C GLY A 146 23.09 -3.94 1.16
N ARG A 147 22.29 -4.23 2.19
CA ARG A 147 21.71 -5.56 2.47
C ARG A 147 20.18 -5.58 2.59
N CYS A 148 19.51 -4.60 2.01
CA CYS A 148 18.04 -4.58 1.99
C CYS A 148 17.58 -5.66 1.00
N PRO A 149 16.74 -6.63 1.39
CA PRO A 149 16.25 -7.66 0.48
C PRO A 149 15.30 -7.07 -0.58
N ALA A 150 15.19 -7.72 -1.74
CA ALA A 150 14.15 -7.42 -2.71
C ALA A 150 12.75 -7.60 -2.11
N ILE A 151 11.80 -6.80 -2.59
CA ILE A 151 10.37 -7.11 -2.46
C ILE A 151 9.99 -8.01 -3.66
N PRO A 152 9.71 -9.31 -3.47
CA PRO A 152 9.64 -10.27 -4.57
C PRO A 152 8.60 -9.93 -5.64
N ALA A 153 7.39 -9.53 -5.22
CA ALA A 153 6.33 -9.13 -6.14
C ALA A 153 6.75 -7.96 -7.05
N VAL A 154 7.44 -6.96 -6.49
CA VAL A 154 7.90 -5.78 -7.24
C VAL A 154 9.10 -6.12 -8.13
N LEU A 155 9.98 -7.04 -7.72
CA LEU A 155 11.04 -7.55 -8.59
C LEU A 155 10.46 -8.26 -9.83
N GLY A 156 9.40 -9.07 -9.66
CA GLY A 156 8.69 -9.68 -10.78
C GLY A 156 8.05 -8.65 -11.71
N LEU A 157 7.36 -7.65 -11.15
CA LEU A 157 6.83 -6.51 -11.90
C LEU A 157 7.93 -5.79 -12.69
N PHE A 158 9.06 -5.48 -12.04
CA PHE A 158 10.21 -4.82 -12.66
C PHE A 158 10.73 -5.59 -13.89
N GLN A 159 10.85 -6.91 -13.78
CA GLN A 159 11.30 -7.76 -14.90
C GLN A 159 10.33 -7.68 -16.08
N VAL A 160 9.02 -7.81 -15.82
CA VAL A 160 8.01 -7.70 -16.89
C VAL A 160 8.03 -6.32 -17.54
N LEU A 161 8.19 -5.24 -16.78
CA LEU A 161 8.27 -3.89 -17.33
C LEU A 161 9.45 -3.73 -18.30
N ILE A 162 10.63 -4.23 -17.92
CA ILE A 162 11.82 -4.23 -18.79
C ILE A 162 11.59 -5.08 -20.04
N GLU A 163 11.07 -6.29 -19.89
CA GLU A 163 10.81 -7.22 -21.02
C GLU A 163 9.74 -6.67 -21.98
N SER A 164 8.78 -5.91 -21.45
CA SER A 164 7.73 -5.26 -22.25
C SER A 164 8.22 -4.03 -23.00
N GLY A 165 9.46 -3.56 -22.76
CA GLY A 165 10.08 -2.45 -23.47
C GLY A 165 9.97 -1.08 -22.79
N PHE A 166 9.46 -1.00 -21.56
CA PHE A 166 9.42 0.26 -20.81
C PHE A 166 10.82 0.72 -20.42
N LYS A 167 11.01 2.04 -20.42
CA LYS A 167 12.14 2.70 -19.76
C LYS A 167 11.88 2.82 -18.26
N VAL A 168 12.46 1.93 -17.47
CA VAL A 168 12.27 1.96 -16.02
C VAL A 168 13.24 2.94 -15.36
N PHE A 169 12.72 3.93 -14.64
CA PHE A 169 13.47 4.87 -13.83
C PHE A 169 13.26 4.55 -12.34
N LEU A 170 14.35 4.45 -11.60
CA LEU A 170 14.32 4.33 -10.15
C LEU A 170 14.57 5.69 -9.53
N VAL A 171 13.67 6.16 -8.66
CA VAL A 171 13.80 7.45 -7.98
C VAL A 171 13.82 7.20 -6.48
N THR A 172 14.75 7.81 -5.73
CA THR A 172 14.88 7.54 -4.30
C THR A 172 15.22 8.77 -3.48
N GLY A 173 14.71 8.80 -2.25
CA GLY A 173 15.09 9.79 -1.24
C GLY A 173 16.49 9.58 -0.63
N ARG A 174 17.17 8.47 -0.93
CA ARG A 174 18.57 8.25 -0.52
C ARG A 174 19.47 9.32 -1.12
N ASP A 175 20.44 9.79 -0.34
CA ASP A 175 21.32 10.86 -0.78
C ASP A 175 22.39 10.38 -1.75
N GLN A 176 22.61 11.15 -2.82
CA GLN A 176 23.59 10.86 -3.87
C GLN A 176 25.02 10.75 -3.32
N GLU A 177 25.40 11.67 -2.43
CA GLU A 177 26.79 11.82 -2.00
C GLU A 177 27.31 10.60 -1.23
N THR A 178 26.48 10.01 -0.36
CA THR A 178 26.94 8.95 0.54
C THR A 178 26.27 7.60 0.31
N LEU A 179 25.08 7.56 -0.30
CA LEU A 179 24.32 6.32 -0.48
C LEU A 179 24.29 5.80 -1.91
N ALA A 180 24.82 6.52 -2.91
CA ALA A 180 24.78 6.08 -4.30
C ALA A 180 25.39 4.68 -4.51
N GLN A 181 26.65 4.48 -4.12
CA GLN A 181 27.33 3.21 -4.38
C GLN A 181 26.68 2.02 -3.67
N SER A 182 26.29 2.19 -2.40
CA SER A 182 25.64 1.14 -1.63
C SER A 182 24.26 0.81 -2.19
N THR A 183 23.51 1.82 -2.66
CA THR A 183 22.18 1.62 -3.27
C THR A 183 22.27 0.90 -4.61
N ILE A 184 23.19 1.30 -5.49
CA ILE A 184 23.43 0.62 -6.78
C ILE A 184 23.81 -0.83 -6.53
N SER A 185 24.79 -1.07 -5.64
CA SER A 185 25.26 -2.43 -5.34
C SER A 185 24.15 -3.28 -4.74
N ASN A 186 23.33 -2.71 -3.85
CA ASN A 186 22.20 -3.42 -3.26
C ASN A 186 21.16 -3.79 -4.31
N LEU A 187 20.73 -2.85 -5.16
CA LEU A 187 19.72 -3.10 -6.21
C LEU A 187 20.19 -4.19 -7.17
N HIS A 188 21.43 -4.09 -7.66
CA HIS A 188 22.01 -5.07 -8.56
C HIS A 188 22.08 -6.47 -7.92
N ASN A 189 22.53 -6.56 -6.66
CA ASN A 189 22.58 -7.82 -5.92
C ASN A 189 21.20 -8.43 -5.62
N GLN A 190 20.14 -7.62 -5.66
CA GLN A 190 18.75 -8.05 -5.47
C GLN A 190 18.02 -8.32 -6.80
N GLY A 191 18.71 -8.22 -7.94
CA GLY A 191 18.15 -8.55 -9.25
C GLY A 191 17.50 -7.39 -10.00
N PHE A 192 17.52 -6.16 -9.48
CA PHE A 192 17.05 -4.97 -10.19
C PHE A 192 18.12 -4.50 -11.19
N ILE A 193 18.21 -5.21 -12.31
CA ILE A 193 19.21 -5.00 -13.38
C ILE A 193 18.49 -4.55 -14.65
N GLY A 194 19.03 -3.54 -15.33
CA GLY A 194 18.50 -3.07 -16.63
C GLY A 194 17.60 -1.83 -16.57
N TYR A 195 17.43 -1.20 -15.41
CA TYR A 195 16.79 0.12 -15.32
C TYR A 195 17.57 1.18 -16.12
N ASP A 196 16.88 2.16 -16.69
CA ASP A 196 17.48 3.20 -17.54
C ASP A 196 18.28 4.20 -16.71
N ARG A 197 17.75 4.61 -15.54
CA ARG A 197 18.47 5.48 -14.60
C ARG A 197 18.03 5.28 -13.15
N LEU A 198 18.99 5.41 -12.25
CA LEU A 198 18.75 5.61 -10.82
C LEU A 198 18.97 7.10 -10.48
N ILE A 199 17.95 7.74 -9.93
CA ILE A 199 17.92 9.16 -9.56
C ILE A 199 17.87 9.25 -8.03
N LEU A 200 18.99 9.65 -7.43
CA LEU A 200 19.10 9.87 -5.99
C LEU A 200 18.90 11.35 -5.63
N ARG A 201 18.60 11.62 -4.36
CA ARG A 201 18.45 12.98 -3.85
C ARG A 201 19.79 13.69 -3.75
N TYR A 202 19.93 14.82 -4.44
CA TYR A 202 21.02 15.76 -4.20
C TYR A 202 20.73 16.57 -2.93
N ILE A 203 21.68 16.59 -2.01
CA ILE A 203 21.65 17.54 -0.90
C ILE A 203 22.24 18.83 -1.44
N ASN A 204 21.40 19.86 -1.65
CA ASN A 204 21.91 21.20 -1.89
C ASN A 204 22.58 21.68 -0.60
N ILE A 205 23.90 21.54 -0.52
CA ILE A 205 24.70 22.30 0.45
C ILE A 205 24.70 23.73 -0.04
N SER A 206 23.64 24.47 0.28
CA SER A 206 23.65 25.92 0.14
C SER A 206 24.58 26.46 1.22
N PRO A 207 25.67 27.18 0.89
CA PRO A 207 26.48 27.88 1.89
C PRO A 207 25.73 29.13 2.33
N SER A 208 24.61 28.95 3.02
CA SER A 208 23.84 30.02 3.64
C SER A 208 23.71 29.68 5.12
N ASN A 209 24.80 29.88 5.86
CA ASN A 209 24.83 30.26 7.28
C ASN A 209 26.26 30.65 7.72
N TYR A 210 26.98 31.37 6.86
CA TYR A 210 28.04 32.28 7.31
C TYR A 210 27.44 33.70 7.37
N PHE A 211 26.56 33.93 8.34
CA PHE A 211 26.22 35.29 8.79
C PHE A 211 25.88 35.24 10.28
N CYS A 212 26.76 35.87 11.05
CA CYS A 212 26.77 36.17 12.50
C CYS A 212 26.76 35.00 13.48
#